data_AF-Q4C379-F1
#
_entry.id   AF-Q4C379-F1
#
_cell.length_a   1.000
_cell.length_b   1.000
_cell.length_c   1.000
_cell.angle_alpha   90.00
_cell.angle_beta   90.00
_cell.angle_gamma   90.00
#
_symmetry.space_group_name_H-M   'P 1'
#
loop_
_entity.id
_entity.type
_entity.pdbx_description
1 polymer ?
#
loop_
_entity_poly.entity_id
_entity_poly.type
_entity_poly.pdbx_seq_one_letter_code
_entity_poly.pdbx_strand_id
1 'polypeptide(L)'
;MADSDYSQKDFIGEQVKHEDVVTITRVRSDRVFYRQFIRDPNQAKTSGHPRWYGDKFDLKDDQTWTEPDEVHHVPFTTKKGRQLTVTISGWKQMLMRGTKNYKMKNHPFTLLQIVVRDQERNSIWKPMWLIVIGSRRDELSLVDYYQCYRQRYDMENLFRFGKQRLLMTSYLLDFGQKKFVSVYFTLN
;
A
#
# COMPACT_ATOMS: atom_id res chain seq x y z
N MET A 1 10.32 1.43 14.78
CA MET A 1 10.23 1.82 13.37
C MET A 1 8.81 1.53 12.93
N ALA A 2 8.08 2.53 12.43
CA ALA A 2 6.66 2.39 12.13
C ALA A 2 6.49 1.92 10.68
N ASP A 3 5.52 1.06 10.41
CA ASP A 3 5.26 0.52 9.06
C ASP A 3 4.98 1.62 8.02
N SER A 4 4.54 2.79 8.48
CA SER A 4 4.38 4.01 7.66
C SER A 4 5.67 4.55 7.05
N ASP A 5 6.82 4.22 7.63
CA ASP A 5 8.12 4.72 7.19
C ASP A 5 8.54 4.06 5.86
N TYR A 6 7.98 2.88 5.54
CA TYR A 6 8.16 2.19 4.27
C TYR A 6 7.30 2.77 3.13
N SER A 7 6.38 3.69 3.43
CA SER A 7 5.65 4.44 2.39
C SER A 7 6.36 5.73 1.98
N GLN A 8 7.58 5.94 2.48
CA GLN A 8 8.38 7.08 2.05
C GLN A 8 8.90 6.84 0.63
N LYS A 9 8.85 7.90 -0.17
CA LYS A 9 9.30 7.97 -1.57
C LYS A 9 10.68 7.33 -1.83
N ASP A 10 11.60 7.42 -0.87
CA ASP A 10 12.97 6.90 -1.02
C ASP A 10 13.01 5.37 -0.88
N PHE A 11 12.15 4.79 -0.02
CA PHE A 11 12.01 3.34 0.10
C PHE A 11 11.30 2.75 -1.12
N ILE A 12 10.17 3.34 -1.51
CA ILE A 12 9.41 2.88 -2.67
C ILE A 12 10.26 2.97 -3.94
N GLY A 13 10.98 4.08 -4.14
CA GLY A 13 11.81 4.29 -5.33
C GLY A 13 12.96 3.29 -5.50
N GLU A 14 13.43 2.67 -4.42
CA GLU A 14 14.43 1.61 -4.48
C GLU A 14 13.81 0.26 -4.87
N GLN A 15 12.61 -0.05 -4.38
CA GLN A 15 11.93 -1.32 -4.68
C GLN A 15 11.46 -1.42 -6.14
N VAL A 16 11.06 -0.30 -6.75
CA VAL A 16 10.58 -0.31 -8.15
C VAL A 16 11.69 -0.61 -9.18
N LYS A 17 12.96 -0.68 -8.75
CA LYS A 17 14.06 -1.12 -9.62
C LYS A 17 14.06 -2.63 -9.88
N HIS A 18 13.29 -3.40 -9.11
CA HIS A 18 13.18 -4.84 -9.28
C HIS A 18 11.89 -5.17 -10.04
N GLU A 19 12.03 -5.60 -11.29
CA GLU A 19 10.88 -5.78 -12.20
C GLU A 19 9.93 -6.89 -11.73
N ASP A 20 10.44 -7.97 -11.15
CA ASP A 20 9.64 -9.12 -10.74
C ASP A 20 8.95 -9.00 -9.38
N VAL A 21 9.06 -7.84 -8.72
CA VAL A 21 8.69 -7.69 -7.31
C VAL A 21 7.47 -6.80 -7.15
N VAL A 22 6.47 -7.33 -6.45
CA VAL A 22 5.33 -6.53 -5.96
C VAL A 22 5.55 -6.18 -4.49
N THR A 23 5.59 -4.89 -4.21
CA THR A 23 5.74 -4.34 -2.86
C THR A 23 4.41 -3.85 -2.34
N ILE A 24 4.06 -4.27 -1.11
CA ILE A 24 2.84 -3.83 -0.40
C ILE A 24 3.25 -3.08 0.86
N THR A 25 2.86 -1.81 0.98
CA THR A 25 3.27 -0.95 2.10
C THR A 25 2.10 -0.16 2.68
N ARG A 26 2.12 0.09 4.00
CA ARG A 26 1.08 0.85 4.69
C ARG A 26 1.31 2.34 4.58
N VAL A 27 0.27 3.05 4.20
CA VAL A 27 0.27 4.50 4.02
C VAL A 27 -0.37 5.19 5.22
N ARG A 28 0.17 6.34 5.60
CA ARG A 28 -0.48 7.25 6.56
C ARG A 28 -1.68 7.93 5.93
N SER A 29 -2.75 8.11 6.70
CA SER A 29 -3.99 8.73 6.21
C SER A 29 -3.88 10.24 5.94
N ASP A 30 -2.69 10.84 6.02
CA ASP A 30 -2.42 12.25 5.73
C ASP A 30 -1.72 12.49 4.39
N ARG A 31 -1.61 11.44 3.56
CA ARG A 31 -0.98 11.52 2.25
C ARG A 31 -1.94 12.04 1.18
N VAL A 32 -1.35 12.62 0.14
CA VAL A 32 -2.04 13.07 -1.06
C VAL A 32 -1.46 12.33 -2.27
N PHE A 33 -2.35 11.80 -3.09
CA PHE A 33 -2.06 11.15 -4.35
C PHE A 33 -2.81 11.84 -5.48
N TYR A 34 -2.62 11.32 -6.69
CA TYR A 34 -3.22 11.86 -7.90
C TYR A 34 -3.65 10.73 -8.82
N ARG A 35 -4.76 10.90 -9.54
CA ARG A 35 -5.03 10.06 -10.71
C ARG A 35 -4.00 10.37 -11.79
N GLN A 36 -3.69 9.37 -12.62
CA GLN A 36 -2.92 9.62 -13.84
C GLN A 36 -3.68 10.60 -14.73
N PHE A 37 -2.99 11.64 -15.22
CA PHE A 37 -3.59 12.52 -16.21
C PHE A 37 -3.75 11.77 -17.53
N ILE A 38 -5.00 11.53 -17.93
CA ILE A 38 -5.33 11.01 -19.24
C ILE A 38 -5.69 12.21 -20.11
N ARG A 39 -4.90 12.41 -21.16
CA ARG A 39 -5.15 13.44 -22.15
C ARG A 39 -6.27 12.99 -23.08
N ASP A 40 -7.23 13.87 -23.35
CA ASP A 40 -8.22 13.63 -24.40
C ASP A 40 -7.49 13.51 -25.76
N PRO A 41 -7.66 12.39 -26.50
CA PRO A 41 -7.10 12.22 -27.83
C PRO A 41 -7.41 13.36 -28.80
N ASN A 42 -8.57 14.01 -28.65
CA ASN A 42 -9.04 15.09 -29.51
C ASN A 42 -8.45 16.47 -29.15
N GLN A 43 -7.72 16.57 -28.03
CA GLN A 43 -7.13 17.83 -27.58
C GLN A 43 -5.78 18.07 -28.25
N ALA A 44 -5.65 19.18 -28.99
CA ALA A 44 -4.43 19.57 -29.71
C ALA A 44 -3.18 19.59 -28.82
N LYS A 45 -2.08 18.95 -29.27
CA LYS A 45 -0.80 18.89 -28.56
C LYS A 45 -0.27 20.30 -28.26
N THR A 46 -0.41 20.72 -27.01
CA THR A 46 0.18 21.95 -26.50
C THR A 46 1.69 21.76 -26.36
N SER A 47 2.45 22.75 -26.83
CA SER A 47 3.89 22.85 -26.59
C SER A 47 4.14 23.09 -25.10
N GLY A 48 5.05 22.34 -24.48
CA GLY A 48 5.42 22.49 -23.08
C GLY A 48 5.70 21.18 -22.35
N HIS A 49 6.02 21.28 -21.06
CA HIS A 49 6.26 20.11 -20.22
C HIS A 49 4.96 19.29 -20.07
N PRO A 50 4.98 17.97 -20.31
CA PRO A 50 3.76 17.16 -20.22
C PRO A 50 3.13 17.21 -18.84
N ARG A 51 1.79 17.28 -18.79
CA ARG A 51 1.01 17.12 -17.56
C ARG A 51 0.91 15.63 -17.25
N TRP A 52 1.40 15.22 -16.09
CA TRP A 52 1.41 13.82 -15.65
C TRP A 52 0.33 13.52 -14.59
N TYR A 53 0.02 14.51 -13.75
CA TYR A 53 -0.87 14.37 -12.61
C TYR A 53 -2.24 14.99 -12.92
N GLY A 54 -3.28 14.18 -12.76
CA GLY A 54 -4.68 14.56 -12.91
C GLY A 54 -5.25 15.06 -11.59
N ASP A 55 -6.44 14.57 -11.25
CA ASP A 55 -7.19 15.00 -10.08
C ASP A 55 -6.51 14.59 -8.77
N LYS A 56 -6.62 15.47 -7.78
CA LYS A 56 -6.06 15.28 -6.43
C LYS A 56 -6.90 14.24 -5.69
N PHE A 57 -6.24 13.34 -4.97
CA PHE A 57 -6.84 12.36 -4.08
C PHE A 57 -6.20 12.48 -2.70
N ASP A 58 -6.86 13.18 -1.78
CA ASP A 58 -6.38 13.46 -0.43
C ASP A 58 -6.99 12.47 0.56
N LEU A 59 -6.16 11.65 1.22
CA LEU A 59 -6.66 10.61 2.12
C LEU A 59 -7.39 11.14 3.36
N LYS A 60 -7.30 12.44 3.65
CA LYS A 60 -8.07 13.09 4.73
C LYS A 60 -9.42 13.66 4.28
N ASP A 61 -9.58 13.90 2.99
CA ASP A 61 -10.72 14.61 2.43
C ASP A 61 -11.44 13.69 1.44
N ASP A 62 -12.50 13.06 1.92
CA ASP A 62 -13.29 12.08 1.17
C ASP A 62 -14.02 12.69 -0.02
N GLN A 63 -14.24 14.01 -0.04
CA GLN A 63 -14.82 14.73 -1.18
C GLN A 63 -13.88 14.73 -2.39
N THR A 64 -12.58 14.48 -2.18
CA THR A 64 -11.60 14.35 -3.26
C THR A 64 -11.52 12.94 -3.83
N TRP A 65 -12.20 11.96 -3.24
CA TRP A 65 -12.10 10.57 -3.66
C TRP A 65 -12.99 10.33 -4.87
N THR A 66 -12.40 9.81 -5.94
CA THR A 66 -13.17 9.28 -7.06
C THR A 66 -13.77 7.93 -6.68
N GLU A 67 -14.72 7.45 -7.48
CA GLU A 67 -15.20 6.07 -7.34
C GLU A 67 -14.02 5.08 -7.41
N PRO A 68 -14.01 4.04 -6.56
CA PRO A 68 -13.04 2.98 -6.64
C PRO A 68 -13.22 2.17 -7.93
N ASP A 69 -12.12 1.71 -8.50
CA ASP A 69 -12.13 0.86 -9.69
C ASP A 69 -12.66 -0.56 -9.35
N GLU A 70 -12.43 -1.02 -8.11
CA GLU A 70 -12.89 -2.32 -7.59
C GLU A 70 -13.25 -2.23 -6.10
N VAL A 71 -14.27 -2.99 -5.67
CA VAL A 71 -14.67 -3.12 -4.27
C VAL A 71 -14.96 -4.58 -3.93
N HIS A 72 -14.37 -5.08 -2.85
CA HIS A 72 -14.64 -6.42 -2.32
C HIS A 72 -15.12 -6.36 -0.88
N HIS A 73 -16.03 -7.27 -0.53
CA HIS A 73 -16.53 -7.47 0.82
C HIS A 73 -16.15 -8.86 1.31
N VAL A 74 -15.37 -8.94 2.38
CA VAL A 74 -14.89 -10.20 2.96
C VAL A 74 -15.44 -10.32 4.38
N PRO A 75 -16.43 -11.18 4.62
CA PRO A 75 -16.91 -11.46 5.97
C PRO A 75 -15.86 -12.27 6.75
N PHE A 76 -15.74 -12.02 8.05
CA PHE A 76 -14.97 -12.86 8.94
C PHE A 76 -15.51 -12.83 10.37
N THR A 77 -15.26 -13.91 11.10
CA THR A 77 -15.65 -14.03 12.50
C THR A 77 -14.41 -13.95 13.38
N THR A 78 -14.43 -13.05 14.37
CA THR A 78 -13.36 -12.94 15.36
C THR A 78 -13.34 -14.17 16.27
N LYS A 79 -12.22 -14.41 16.99
CA LYS A 79 -12.13 -15.48 18.00
C LYS A 79 -13.20 -15.40 19.09
N LYS A 80 -13.77 -14.21 19.33
CA LYS A 80 -14.84 -13.96 20.30
C LYS A 80 -16.26 -14.09 19.70
N GLY A 81 -16.39 -14.59 18.47
CA GLY A 81 -17.68 -14.79 17.81
C GLY A 81 -18.28 -13.54 17.14
N ARG A 82 -17.68 -12.36 17.28
CA ARG A 82 -18.16 -11.14 16.59
C ARG A 82 -17.99 -11.29 15.09
N GLN A 83 -19.07 -11.09 14.33
CA GLN A 83 -19.06 -11.03 12.87
C GLN A 83 -18.68 -9.64 12.41
N LEU A 84 -17.74 -9.56 11.47
CA LEU A 84 -17.23 -8.33 10.89
C LEU A 84 -17.13 -8.48 9.37
N THR A 85 -17.21 -7.37 8.67
CA THR A 85 -17.02 -7.32 7.21
C THR A 85 -15.88 -6.38 6.89
N VAL A 86 -14.85 -6.90 6.20
CA VAL A 86 -13.78 -6.08 5.61
C VAL A 86 -14.26 -5.61 4.24
N THR A 87 -14.29 -4.29 4.04
CA THR A 87 -14.47 -3.66 2.74
C THR A 87 -13.11 -3.24 2.22
N ILE A 88 -12.76 -3.70 1.03
CA ILE A 88 -11.49 -3.42 0.34
C ILE A 88 -11.84 -2.66 -0.94
N SER A 89 -11.55 -1.37 -0.97
CA SER A 89 -11.74 -0.52 -2.15
C SER A 89 -10.40 -0.25 -2.81
N GLY A 90 -10.30 -0.38 -4.12
CA GLY A 90 -9.06 -0.20 -4.88
C GLY A 90 -9.14 0.89 -5.93
N TRP A 91 -8.09 1.70 -6.02
CA TRP A 91 -7.87 2.66 -7.10
C TRP A 91 -6.57 2.31 -7.82
N LYS A 92 -6.69 1.89 -9.08
CA LYS A 92 -5.57 1.59 -9.97
C LYS A 92 -5.00 2.86 -10.58
N GLN A 93 -3.79 2.75 -11.13
CA GLN A 93 -3.11 3.84 -11.84
C GLN A 93 -2.97 5.14 -11.05
N MET A 94 -2.79 5.02 -9.73
CA MET A 94 -2.55 6.15 -8.86
C MET A 94 -1.09 6.57 -8.94
N LEU A 95 -0.86 7.87 -8.79
CA LEU A 95 0.46 8.49 -8.82
C LEU A 95 0.74 9.24 -7.52
N MET A 96 2.01 9.30 -7.17
CA MET A 96 2.51 10.15 -6.10
C MET A 96 3.63 11.04 -6.63
N ARG A 97 3.80 12.22 -6.02
CA ARG A 97 4.91 13.09 -6.38
C ARG A 97 6.23 12.47 -5.93
N GLY A 98 7.13 12.31 -6.89
CA GLY A 98 8.48 11.82 -6.64
C GLY A 98 9.45 12.89 -6.13
N THR A 99 10.71 12.52 -5.97
CA THR A 99 11.83 13.45 -5.75
C THR A 99 12.65 13.62 -7.02
N LYS A 100 13.68 14.47 -6.98
CA LYS A 100 14.65 14.62 -8.07
C LYS A 100 15.32 13.27 -8.42
N ASN A 101 15.53 12.41 -7.42
CA ASN A 101 16.20 11.12 -7.57
C ASN A 101 15.22 9.99 -7.96
N TYR A 102 13.95 10.09 -7.56
CA TYR A 102 12.94 9.06 -7.81
C TYR A 102 11.75 9.63 -8.56
N LYS A 103 11.72 9.43 -9.88
CA LYS A 103 10.64 9.89 -10.78
C LYS A 103 9.40 8.99 -10.66
N MET A 104 8.69 9.09 -9.52
CA MET A 104 7.47 8.30 -9.22
C MET A 104 6.34 8.44 -10.25
N LYS A 105 6.38 9.47 -11.12
CA LYS A 105 5.44 9.60 -12.25
C LYS A 105 5.46 8.39 -13.21
N ASN A 106 6.56 7.66 -13.28
CA ASN A 106 6.72 6.49 -14.16
C ASN A 106 6.28 5.18 -13.49
N HIS A 107 5.86 5.24 -12.23
CA HIS A 107 5.62 4.08 -11.40
C HIS A 107 4.22 4.17 -10.78
N PRO A 108 3.17 3.97 -11.59
CA PRO A 108 1.82 3.92 -11.10
C PRO A 108 1.67 2.75 -10.12
N PHE A 109 0.78 2.94 -9.15
CA PHE A 109 0.47 1.95 -8.14
C PHE A 109 -1.03 1.79 -7.94
N THR A 110 -1.41 0.73 -7.25
CA THR A 110 -2.77 0.51 -6.79
C THR A 110 -2.88 0.94 -5.33
N LEU A 111 -3.79 1.87 -5.05
CA LEU A 111 -4.12 2.31 -3.70
C LEU A 111 -5.29 1.48 -3.18
N LEU A 112 -5.14 0.89 -1.99
CA LEU A 112 -6.22 0.16 -1.32
C LEU A 112 -6.67 0.91 -0.08
N GLN A 113 -7.98 0.99 0.12
CA GLN A 113 -8.61 1.35 1.39
C GLN A 113 -9.21 0.11 2.03
N ILE A 114 -8.86 -0.13 3.29
CA ILE A 114 -9.39 -1.21 4.10
C ILE A 114 -10.23 -0.62 5.23
N VAL A 115 -11.53 -0.89 5.20
CA VAL A 115 -12.49 -0.50 6.24
C VAL A 115 -13.12 -1.74 6.84
N VAL A 116 -13.14 -1.85 8.16
CA VAL A 116 -13.80 -2.98 8.83
C VAL A 116 -14.99 -2.48 9.60
N ARG A 117 -16.13 -3.12 9.33
CA ARG A 117 -17.42 -2.79 9.93
C ARG A 117 -18.00 -3.98 10.67
N ASP A 118 -18.81 -3.73 11.69
CA ASP A 118 -19.68 -4.75 12.29
C ASP A 118 -21.01 -4.89 11.55
N GLN A 119 -21.89 -5.71 12.10
CA GLN A 119 -23.24 -5.96 11.61
C GLN A 119 -24.11 -4.68 11.60
N GLU A 120 -23.85 -3.73 12.48
CA GLU A 120 -24.53 -2.42 12.52
C GLU A 120 -23.92 -1.41 11.53
N ARG A 121 -22.97 -1.86 10.69
CA ARG A 121 -22.21 -1.04 9.73
C ARG A 121 -21.35 0.04 10.37
N ASN A 122 -21.10 -0.05 11.68
CA ASN A 122 -20.21 0.86 12.39
C ASN A 122 -18.75 0.52 12.08
N SER A 123 -17.95 1.54 11.75
CA SER A 123 -16.52 1.34 11.51
C SER A 123 -15.81 1.04 12.82
N ILE A 124 -15.11 -0.08 12.90
CA ILE A 124 -14.41 -0.50 14.12
C ILE A 124 -13.16 0.35 14.35
N TRP A 125 -12.51 0.77 13.27
CA TRP A 125 -11.30 1.59 13.30
C TRP A 125 -11.25 2.56 12.12
N LYS A 126 -10.27 3.49 12.19
CA LYS A 126 -9.97 4.40 11.08
C LYS A 126 -9.49 3.61 9.85
N PRO A 127 -9.90 4.01 8.63
CA PRO A 127 -9.48 3.33 7.41
C PRO A 127 -7.96 3.12 7.36
N MET A 128 -7.55 1.91 6.96
CA MET A 128 -6.15 1.61 6.68
C MET A 128 -5.92 1.74 5.18
N TRP A 129 -4.80 2.35 4.82
CA TRP A 129 -4.43 2.55 3.42
C TRP A 129 -3.19 1.75 3.08
N LEU A 130 -3.20 1.06 1.94
CA LEU A 130 -2.06 0.31 1.42
C LEU A 130 -1.73 0.78 0.01
N ILE A 131 -0.45 0.75 -0.34
CA ILE A 131 0.03 0.86 -1.72
C ILE A 131 0.53 -0.50 -2.15
N VAL A 132 0.12 -0.90 -3.36
CA VAL A 132 0.66 -2.04 -4.09
C VAL A 132 1.38 -1.49 -5.33
N ILE A 133 2.69 -1.70 -5.40
CA ILE A 133 3.53 -1.16 -6.46
C ILE A 133 4.49 -2.22 -7.00
N GLY A 134 4.69 -2.23 -8.31
CA GLY A 134 5.45 -3.24 -9.05
C GLY A 134 4.90 -3.38 -10.47
N SER A 135 5.69 -3.95 -11.37
CA SER A 135 5.26 -4.17 -12.76
C SER A 135 4.11 -5.19 -12.82
N ARG A 136 4.18 -6.21 -11.95
CA ARG A 136 3.26 -7.34 -11.81
C ARG A 136 2.08 -7.09 -10.84
N ARG A 137 1.85 -5.83 -10.44
CA ARG A 137 0.80 -5.46 -9.45
C ARG A 137 -0.64 -5.72 -9.93
N ASP A 138 -0.83 -6.09 -11.20
CA ASP A 138 -2.14 -6.38 -11.77
C ASP A 138 -2.41 -7.90 -11.81
N GLU A 139 -1.50 -8.74 -11.29
CA GLU A 139 -1.62 -10.21 -11.33
C GLU A 139 -2.39 -10.83 -10.16
N LEU A 140 -2.45 -10.17 -9.01
CA LEU A 140 -3.19 -10.63 -7.83
C LEU A 140 -4.43 -9.78 -7.57
N SER A 141 -5.42 -10.36 -6.87
CA SER A 141 -6.63 -9.63 -6.49
C SER A 141 -6.38 -8.68 -5.32
N LEU A 142 -7.27 -7.70 -5.13
CA LEU A 142 -7.22 -6.82 -3.95
C LEU A 142 -7.32 -7.59 -2.62
N VAL A 143 -8.06 -8.70 -2.62
CA VAL A 143 -8.17 -9.58 -1.45
C VAL A 143 -6.82 -10.23 -1.15
N ASP A 144 -6.12 -10.74 -2.16
CA ASP A 144 -4.81 -11.36 -2.00
C ASP A 144 -3.79 -10.37 -1.43
N TYR A 145 -3.76 -9.13 -1.95
CA TYR A 145 -2.89 -8.09 -1.42
C TYR A 145 -3.15 -7.80 0.06
N TYR A 146 -4.42 -7.74 0.46
CA TYR A 146 -4.79 -7.56 1.86
C TYR A 146 -4.36 -8.75 2.72
N GLN A 147 -4.53 -9.99 2.24
CA GLN A 147 -4.11 -11.18 2.98
C GLN A 147 -2.58 -11.26 3.12
N CYS A 148 -1.83 -11.00 2.05
CA CYS A 148 -0.36 -10.94 2.09
C CYS A 148 0.12 -9.90 3.11
N TYR A 149 -0.47 -8.70 3.10
CA TYR A 149 -0.15 -7.67 4.08
C TYR A 149 -0.46 -8.11 5.52
N ARG A 150 -1.60 -8.76 5.74
CA ARG A 150 -1.99 -9.29 7.04
C ARG A 150 -1.02 -10.33 7.58
N GLN A 151 -0.61 -11.29 6.74
CA GLN A 151 0.36 -12.32 7.10
C GLN A 151 1.70 -11.69 7.52
N ARG A 152 2.18 -10.67 6.78
CA ARG A 152 3.39 -9.93 7.16
C ARG A 152 3.26 -9.27 8.53
N TYR A 153 2.15 -8.58 8.77
CA TYR A 153 1.92 -7.90 10.05
C TYR A 153 1.88 -8.87 11.24
N ASP A 154 1.26 -10.04 11.05
CA ASP A 154 1.23 -11.09 12.07
C ASP A 154 2.64 -11.66 12.33
N MET A 155 3.45 -11.90 11.29
CA MET A 155 4.84 -12.33 11.42
C MET A 155 5.71 -11.29 12.13
N GLU A 156 5.64 -10.02 11.73
CA GLU A 156 6.42 -8.95 12.37
C GLU A 156 6.05 -8.77 13.85
N ASN A 157 4.76 -8.88 14.18
CA ASN A 157 4.32 -8.88 15.56
C ASN A 157 4.86 -10.06 16.36
N LEU A 158 4.91 -11.26 15.76
CA LEU A 158 5.53 -12.44 16.36
C LEU A 158 7.03 -12.21 16.61
N PHE A 159 7.78 -11.71 15.63
CA PHE A 159 9.21 -11.41 15.77
C PHE A 159 9.49 -10.31 16.80
N ARG A 160 8.66 -9.27 16.84
CA ARG A 160 8.76 -8.20 17.85
C ARG A 160 8.50 -8.74 19.25
N PHE A 161 7.48 -9.59 19.41
CA PHE A 161 7.21 -10.29 20.67
C PHE A 161 8.42 -11.12 21.12
N GLY A 162 9.00 -11.91 20.21
CA GLY A 162 10.19 -12.72 20.51
C GLY A 162 11.40 -11.89 20.94
N LYS A 163 11.70 -10.79 20.23
CA LYS A 163 12.80 -9.88 20.60
C LYS A 163 12.58 -9.21 21.96
N GLN A 164 11.35 -8.81 22.28
CA GLN A 164 11.06 -8.05 23.50
C GLN A 164 10.87 -8.93 24.74
N ARG A 165 10.38 -10.17 24.59
CA ARG A 165 10.00 -11.02 25.74
C ARG A 165 10.80 -12.31 25.86
N LEU A 166 11.56 -12.72 24.84
CA LEU A 166 12.41 -13.91 24.88
C LEU A 166 13.92 -13.56 24.86
N LEU A 167 14.30 -12.28 24.95
CA LEU A 167 15.70 -11.82 24.99
C LEU A 167 16.58 -12.39 23.85
N MET A 168 16.01 -12.74 22.69
CA MET A 168 16.75 -13.30 21.54
C MET A 168 17.81 -12.36 20.94
N THR A 169 17.97 -11.15 21.49
CA THR A 169 19.06 -10.24 21.16
C THR A 169 20.41 -10.62 21.78
N SER A 170 20.48 -11.55 22.74
CA SER A 170 21.74 -11.92 23.42
C SER A 170 22.55 -13.06 22.79
N TYR A 171 21.99 -13.80 21.82
CA TYR A 171 22.64 -15.01 21.25
C TYR A 171 23.18 -14.84 19.81
N LEU A 172 23.19 -13.61 19.28
CA LEU A 172 23.81 -13.32 17.97
C LEU A 172 24.89 -12.26 18.15
N LEU A 173 25.99 -12.65 18.79
CA LEU A 173 27.27 -11.99 18.57
C LEU A 173 27.83 -12.52 17.24
N ASP A 174 28.19 -11.58 16.37
CA ASP A 174 29.07 -11.74 15.22
C ASP A 174 28.50 -12.24 13.87
N PHE A 175 27.42 -11.61 13.39
CA PHE A 175 27.31 -11.35 11.94
C PHE A 175 26.73 -9.96 11.69
N GLY A 176 27.46 -9.20 10.86
CA GLY A 176 27.31 -7.77 10.61
C GLY A 176 25.89 -7.29 10.36
N GLN A 177 25.68 -6.05 10.81
CA GLN A 177 24.48 -5.26 10.59
C GLN A 177 24.09 -5.18 9.10
N LYS A 178 22.86 -5.63 8.81
CA LYS A 178 21.81 -4.97 8.00
C LYS A 178 20.70 -5.98 7.72
N LYS A 179 19.78 -6.15 8.67
CA LYS A 179 18.53 -6.89 8.41
C LYS A 179 17.47 -5.93 7.89
N PHE A 180 17.56 -5.62 6.60
CA PHE A 180 16.40 -5.20 5.82
C PHE A 180 15.68 -6.48 5.41
N VAL A 181 14.45 -6.69 5.88
CA VAL A 181 13.59 -7.77 5.38
C VAL A 181 12.55 -7.11 4.47
N SER A 182 12.96 -6.81 3.24
CA SER A 182 12.02 -6.72 2.11
C SER A 182 11.62 -8.14 1.77
N VAL A 183 10.33 -8.46 1.83
CA VAL A 183 9.83 -9.72 1.25
C VAL A 183 9.63 -9.45 -0.23
N TYR A 184 10.59 -9.90 -1.02
CA TYR A 184 10.51 -9.97 -2.47
C TYR A 184 9.61 -11.15 -2.84
N PHE A 185 8.50 -10.92 -3.52
CA PHE A 185 7.77 -11.98 -4.19
C PHE A 185 8.36 -12.11 -5.59
N THR A 186 9.10 -13.18 -5.86
CA THR A 186 9.37 -13.64 -7.22
C THR A 186 8.23 -14.57 -7.58
N LEU A 187 7.35 -14.12 -8.46
CA LEU A 187 6.33 -14.99 -9.05
C LEU A 187 7.04 -15.81 -10.15
N ASN A 188 7.14 -17.13 -9.98
CA ASN A 188 7.73 -18.04 -10.97
C ASN A 188 6.92 -18.09 -12.28
#